data_AF-A0A0G4F2E4-F1
#
_entry.id   AF-A0A0G4F2E4-F1
#
_cell.length_a   1.000
_cell.length_b   1.000
_cell.length_c   1.000
_cell.angle_alpha   90.00
_cell.angle_beta   90.00
_cell.angle_gamma   90.00
#
_symmetry.space_group_name_H-M   'P 1'
#
loop_
_entity.id
_entity.type
_entity.pdbx_description
1 polymer ?
#
loop_
_entity_poly.entity_id
_entity_poly.type
_entity_poly.pdbx_seq_one_letter_code
_entity_poly.pdbx_strand_id
1 'polypeptide(L)'
;MDRGEVELSSSDGTVFKVATAVACVSKLIGTTLEESAEKERIPFSNIETETLKKVIRYCEHHKDQQAPKVKRIGQAMSKWDTEFFDEIRHGDSNLDSLFRVLVASDYLQIDSLTDLCCLKLADMTKGETTDEIRLLFKLESLHEHKTAFRLHDFLRWLEPSEALSSLLKQEDFLGLAWLILYLLKENLVEVTPLVRSIDFSDCKLSPQKFLLLLGCLPKSVEELKFGRSMFDGEGCTLLCGFLKALSDSGGEGAHVPSLRRLWFDGCNLDDEKAKQLFPSLPKELEELNLEGNREIGSAGWGSLGARLKGLEGLKKLKLQSCNLDDETAKQLFPSLPGGLEELNLSFMFSDPGCA
;
A
#
# COMPACT_ATOMS: atom_id res chain seq x y z
N MET A 1 -16.43 32.63 27.45
CA MET A 1 -16.69 33.92 26.77
C MET A 1 -17.07 33.57 25.35
N ASP A 2 -18.33 33.76 24.98
CA ASP A 2 -18.79 33.50 23.61
C ASP A 2 -18.30 34.66 22.74
N ARG A 3 -17.16 34.49 22.08
CA ARG A 3 -16.72 35.45 21.07
C ARG A 3 -17.62 35.24 19.87
N GLY A 4 -18.37 36.26 19.46
CA GLY A 4 -19.24 36.16 18.29
C GLY A 4 -18.45 35.79 17.03
N GLU A 5 -17.27 36.39 16.84
CA GLU A 5 -16.42 36.22 15.65
C GLU A 5 -14.92 36.27 15.99
N VAL A 6 -14.10 35.70 15.09
CA VAL A 6 -12.64 35.78 15.05
C VAL A 6 -12.19 36.20 13.65
N GLU A 7 -11.10 36.98 13.57
CA GLU A 7 -10.47 37.36 12.31
C GLU A 7 -9.39 36.35 11.92
N LEU A 8 -9.54 35.69 10.78
CA LEU A 8 -8.52 34.83 10.18
C LEU A 8 -7.87 35.60 9.03
N SER A 9 -6.54 35.72 9.00
CA SER A 9 -5.86 36.37 7.87
C SER A 9 -4.95 35.45 7.09
N SER A 10 -5.15 35.38 5.77
CA SER A 10 -4.34 34.61 4.83
C SER A 10 -2.94 35.20 4.63
N SER A 11 -2.10 34.45 3.92
CA SER A 11 -0.70 34.77 3.63
C SER A 11 -0.51 36.03 2.78
N ASP A 12 -1.51 36.38 1.97
CA ASP A 12 -1.57 37.60 1.15
C ASP A 12 -2.23 38.79 1.87
N GLY A 13 -2.58 38.64 3.16
CA GLY A 13 -3.11 39.70 4.01
C GLY A 13 -4.62 39.89 3.97
N THR A 14 -5.36 39.10 3.18
CA THR A 14 -6.84 39.13 3.20
C THR A 14 -7.35 38.66 4.56
N VAL A 15 -8.38 39.34 5.10
CA VAL A 15 -8.95 39.07 6.42
C VAL A 15 -10.39 38.56 6.28
N PHE A 16 -10.70 37.48 6.97
CA PHE A 16 -12.01 36.85 7.05
C PHE A 16 -12.54 36.96 8.47
N LYS A 17 -13.74 37.52 8.62
CA LYS A 17 -14.49 37.46 9.88
C LYS A 17 -15.31 36.19 9.88
N VAL A 18 -15.06 35.32 10.85
CA VAL A 18 -15.64 33.99 10.92
C VAL A 18 -16.23 33.79 12.31
N ALA A 19 -17.44 33.25 12.40
CA ALA A 19 -18.04 32.93 13.68
C ALA A 19 -17.13 31.95 14.46
N THR A 20 -16.96 32.16 15.77
CA THR A 20 -16.03 31.32 16.56
C THR A 20 -16.39 29.84 16.49
N ALA A 21 -17.69 29.50 16.48
CA ALA A 21 -18.15 28.11 16.33
C ALA A 21 -17.71 27.46 15.01
N VAL A 22 -17.64 28.23 13.92
CA VAL A 22 -17.12 27.77 12.62
C VAL A 22 -15.61 27.58 12.71
N ALA A 23 -14.90 28.56 13.27
CA ALA A 23 -13.44 28.51 13.38
C ALA A 23 -12.97 27.34 14.28
N CYS A 24 -13.73 27.00 15.32
CA CYS A 24 -13.46 25.89 16.23
C CYS A 24 -13.66 24.49 15.64
N VAL A 25 -14.13 24.37 14.39
CA VAL A 25 -14.02 23.10 13.64
C VAL A 25 -12.54 22.72 13.47
N SER A 26 -11.65 23.71 13.38
CA SER A 26 -10.20 23.52 13.49
C SER A 26 -9.80 23.37 14.95
N LYS A 27 -9.16 22.24 15.28
CA LYS A 27 -8.61 22.02 16.63
C LYS A 27 -7.51 23.04 16.94
N LEU A 28 -6.63 23.33 15.98
CA LEU A 28 -5.55 24.31 16.15
C LEU A 28 -6.10 25.69 16.52
N ILE A 29 -7.11 26.17 15.79
CA ILE A 29 -7.73 27.47 16.07
C ILE A 29 -8.45 27.44 17.42
N GLY A 30 -9.20 26.36 17.72
CA GLY A 30 -9.86 26.17 19.01
C GLY A 30 -8.89 26.29 20.20
N THR A 31 -7.80 25.52 20.19
CA THR A 31 -6.74 25.60 21.22
C THR A 31 -6.11 26.99 21.29
N THR A 32 -5.84 27.62 20.15
CA THR A 32 -5.27 28.98 20.11
C THR A 32 -6.17 30.02 20.78
N LEU A 33 -7.49 29.91 20.60
CA LEU A 33 -8.46 30.83 21.19
C LEU A 33 -8.70 30.58 22.68
N GLU A 34 -8.59 29.33 23.13
CA GLU A 34 -8.64 28.93 24.54
C GLU A 34 -7.42 29.45 25.32
N GLU A 35 -6.22 29.33 24.74
CA GLU A 35 -4.96 29.76 25.37
C GLU A 35 -4.81 31.30 25.42
N SER A 36 -5.50 32.03 24.55
CA SER A 36 -5.31 33.48 24.40
C SER A 36 -6.63 34.20 24.15
N ALA A 37 -7.33 34.52 25.24
CA ALA A 37 -8.59 35.27 25.27
C ALA A 37 -8.55 36.65 24.56
N GLU A 38 -7.36 37.21 24.32
CA GLU A 38 -7.16 38.52 23.69
C GLU A 38 -6.87 38.46 22.17
N LYS A 39 -6.61 37.28 21.60
CA LYS A 39 -6.31 37.16 20.16
C LYS A 39 -7.57 37.25 19.32
N GLU A 40 -7.93 38.45 18.90
CA GLU A 40 -9.05 38.66 17.96
C GLU A 40 -8.68 38.28 16.52
N ARG A 41 -7.37 38.23 16.20
CA ARG A 41 -6.86 37.91 14.87
C ARG A 41 -5.82 36.80 14.87
N ILE A 42 -5.98 35.82 13.98
CA ILE A 42 -5.08 34.69 13.76
C ILE A 42 -4.52 34.76 12.33
N PRO A 43 -3.22 35.05 12.16
CA PRO A 43 -2.58 35.09 10.85
C PRO A 43 -2.02 33.74 10.41
N PHE A 44 -2.22 33.40 9.14
CA PHE A 44 -1.67 32.22 8.47
C PHE A 44 -0.73 32.63 7.35
N SER A 45 0.58 32.53 7.58
CA SER A 45 1.60 32.92 6.60
C SER A 45 1.78 31.94 5.43
N ASN A 46 1.20 30.74 5.53
CA ASN A 46 1.36 29.63 4.59
C ASN A 46 0.07 29.22 3.87
N ILE A 47 -1.07 29.87 4.16
CA ILE A 47 -2.36 29.55 3.53
C ILE A 47 -2.79 30.73 2.67
N GLU A 48 -3.00 30.49 1.38
CA GLU A 48 -3.47 31.50 0.42
C GLU A 48 -4.97 31.80 0.61
N THR A 49 -5.41 32.98 0.18
CA THR A 49 -6.82 33.42 0.26
C THR A 49 -7.80 32.39 -0.27
N GLU A 50 -7.57 31.86 -1.48
CA GLU A 50 -8.52 30.94 -2.12
C GLU A 50 -8.60 29.59 -1.42
N THR A 51 -7.49 29.12 -0.85
CA THR A 51 -7.48 27.90 -0.03
C THR A 51 -8.19 28.13 1.30
N LEU A 52 -7.90 29.25 1.97
CA LEU A 52 -8.53 29.59 3.25
C LEU A 52 -10.06 29.77 3.09
N LYS A 53 -10.52 30.40 2.01
CA LYS A 53 -11.95 30.50 1.67
C LYS A 53 -12.63 29.14 1.58
N LYS A 54 -12.00 28.18 0.88
CA LYS A 54 -12.53 26.81 0.73
C LYS A 54 -12.60 26.09 2.08
N VAL A 55 -11.56 26.22 2.91
CA VAL A 55 -11.54 25.64 4.26
C VAL A 55 -12.62 26.25 5.15
N ILE A 56 -12.79 27.57 5.15
CA ILE A 56 -13.83 28.25 5.92
C ILE A 56 -15.21 27.76 5.49
N ARG A 57 -15.50 27.72 4.17
CA ARG A 57 -16.77 27.20 3.64
C ARG A 57 -17.06 25.76 4.11
N TYR A 58 -16.04 24.91 4.13
CA TYR A 58 -16.19 23.55 4.68
C TYR A 58 -16.58 23.59 6.16
N CYS A 59 -15.87 24.39 6.97
CA CYS A 59 -16.16 24.53 8.39
C CYS A 59 -17.57 25.09 8.63
N GLU A 60 -18.04 26.03 7.81
CA GLU A 60 -19.38 26.62 7.90
C GLU A 60 -20.47 25.57 7.69
N HIS A 61 -20.27 24.64 6.77
CA HIS A 61 -21.21 23.57 6.51
C HIS A 61 -21.21 22.51 7.63
N HIS A 62 -20.02 22.15 8.13
CA HIS A 62 -19.83 21.02 9.05
C HIS A 62 -19.81 21.37 10.54
N LYS A 63 -19.84 22.64 10.94
CA LYS A 63 -19.81 23.07 12.36
C LYS A 63 -20.91 22.49 13.25
N ASP A 64 -22.11 22.30 12.70
CA ASP A 64 -23.29 21.82 13.44
C ASP A 64 -23.59 20.33 13.10
N GLN A 65 -22.75 19.70 12.28
CA GLN A 65 -22.91 18.33 11.83
C GLN A 65 -21.94 17.40 12.56
N GLN A 66 -22.29 16.12 12.64
CA GLN A 66 -21.30 15.14 13.05
C GLN A 66 -20.24 15.05 11.94
N ALA A 67 -18.98 15.28 12.30
CA ALA A 67 -17.86 15.22 11.37
C ALA A 67 -17.93 13.95 10.51
N PRO A 68 -17.80 14.07 9.17
CA PRO A 68 -17.75 12.91 8.28
C PRO A 68 -16.72 11.91 8.77
N LYS A 69 -17.15 10.66 8.97
CA LYS A 69 -16.26 9.57 9.41
C LYS A 69 -15.86 8.74 8.19
N VAL A 70 -15.00 9.31 7.37
CA VAL A 70 -14.44 8.60 6.21
C VAL A 70 -13.09 8.02 6.59
N LYS A 71 -13.03 6.71 6.83
CA LYS A 71 -11.77 6.03 7.23
C LYS A 71 -11.29 4.99 6.24
N ARG A 72 -12.06 4.73 5.18
CA ARG A 72 -11.74 3.67 4.21
C ARG A 72 -12.04 4.14 2.81
N ILE A 73 -11.15 3.74 1.91
CA ILE A 73 -11.32 3.90 0.46
C ILE A 73 -12.60 3.18 0.03
N GLY A 74 -13.34 3.80 -0.89
CA GLY A 74 -14.63 3.29 -1.37
C GLY A 74 -15.84 3.64 -0.50
N GLN A 75 -15.67 4.37 0.61
CA GLN A 75 -16.80 4.96 1.33
C GLN A 75 -17.38 6.14 0.56
N ALA A 76 -18.70 6.17 0.40
CA ALA A 76 -19.38 7.25 -0.31
C ALA A 76 -19.34 8.56 0.49
N MET A 77 -18.99 9.64 -0.19
CA MET A 77 -19.07 10.99 0.35
C MET A 77 -20.53 11.46 0.41
N SER A 78 -20.82 12.46 1.25
CA SER A 78 -22.13 13.12 1.19
C SER A 78 -22.28 13.85 -0.15
N LYS A 79 -23.52 14.16 -0.52
CA LYS A 79 -23.81 14.92 -1.75
C LYS A 79 -23.11 16.28 -1.74
N TRP A 80 -23.17 16.99 -0.61
CA TRP A 80 -22.53 18.30 -0.48
C TRP A 80 -21.01 18.21 -0.57
N ASP A 81 -20.40 17.22 0.08
CA ASP A 81 -18.94 17.03 -0.01
C ASP A 81 -18.51 16.69 -1.44
N THR A 82 -19.29 15.86 -2.13
CA THR A 82 -19.04 15.54 -3.56
C THR A 82 -19.03 16.81 -4.40
N GLU A 83 -20.06 17.65 -4.26
CA GLU A 83 -20.17 18.93 -4.97
C GLU A 83 -19.02 19.89 -4.59
N PHE A 84 -18.67 19.96 -3.30
CA PHE A 84 -17.55 20.77 -2.81
C PHE A 84 -16.22 20.40 -3.49
N PHE A 85 -15.91 19.10 -3.62
CA PHE A 85 -14.68 18.65 -4.28
C PHE A 85 -14.74 18.75 -5.80
N ASP A 86 -15.92 18.62 -6.41
CA ASP A 86 -16.07 18.82 -7.84
C ASP A 86 -15.86 20.30 -8.22
N GLU A 87 -16.29 21.25 -7.38
CA GLU A 87 -15.99 22.67 -7.56
C GLU A 87 -14.48 22.98 -7.42
N ILE A 88 -13.78 22.33 -6.47
CA ILE A 88 -12.31 22.43 -6.35
C ILE A 88 -11.63 21.97 -7.65
N ARG A 89 -12.25 21.03 -8.39
CA ARG A 89 -11.74 20.42 -9.62
C ARG A 89 -11.94 21.29 -10.88
N HIS A 90 -12.62 22.42 -10.83
CA HIS A 90 -12.90 23.23 -12.02
C HIS A 90 -11.92 24.41 -12.27
N GLY A 91 -10.79 24.49 -11.53
CA GLY A 91 -9.77 25.54 -11.66
C GLY A 91 -8.41 25.09 -12.22
N ASP A 92 -7.40 25.97 -12.24
CA ASP A 92 -6.05 25.66 -12.77
C ASP A 92 -5.36 24.51 -12.00
N SER A 93 -4.99 23.48 -12.77
CA SER A 93 -4.44 22.17 -12.33
C SER A 93 -5.14 21.57 -11.11
N ASN A 94 -6.32 20.98 -11.34
CA ASN A 94 -7.22 20.30 -10.39
C ASN A 94 -6.55 19.63 -9.15
N LEU A 95 -5.42 18.96 -9.35
CA LEU A 95 -4.69 18.29 -8.29
C LEU A 95 -3.95 19.25 -7.33
N ASP A 96 -3.43 20.37 -7.81
CA ASP A 96 -2.71 21.36 -7.00
C ASP A 96 -3.66 22.05 -6.00
N SER A 97 -4.87 22.42 -6.45
CA SER A 97 -5.90 22.96 -5.56
C SER A 97 -6.30 21.97 -4.47
N LEU A 98 -6.49 20.69 -4.81
CA LEU A 98 -6.80 19.63 -3.85
C LEU A 98 -5.67 19.45 -2.83
N PHE A 99 -4.41 19.42 -3.28
CA PHE A 99 -3.28 19.33 -2.38
C PHE A 99 -3.12 20.56 -1.48
N ARG A 100 -3.39 21.78 -1.97
CA ARG A 100 -3.39 22.97 -1.12
C ARG A 100 -4.43 22.85 -0.01
N VAL A 101 -5.63 22.34 -0.31
CA VAL A 101 -6.67 22.11 0.70
C VAL A 101 -6.24 21.01 1.68
N LEU A 102 -5.66 19.90 1.21
CA LEU A 102 -5.14 18.82 2.06
C LEU A 102 -4.08 19.32 3.05
N VAL A 103 -3.08 20.07 2.56
CA VAL A 103 -2.01 20.59 3.42
C VAL A 103 -2.56 21.62 4.41
N ALA A 104 -3.50 22.47 3.98
CA ALA A 104 -4.13 23.44 4.87
C ALA A 104 -5.01 22.76 5.93
N SER A 105 -5.76 21.71 5.58
CA SER A 105 -6.62 20.98 6.52
C SER A 105 -5.82 20.22 7.57
N ASP A 106 -4.70 19.60 7.17
CA ASP A 106 -3.79 18.93 8.10
C ASP A 106 -3.15 19.94 9.05
N TYR A 107 -2.62 21.06 8.53
CA TYR A 107 -2.05 22.14 9.35
C TYR A 107 -3.06 22.69 10.36
N LEU A 108 -4.30 22.92 9.93
CA LEU A 108 -5.38 23.41 10.78
C LEU A 108 -6.01 22.31 11.65
N GLN A 109 -5.54 21.06 11.55
CA GLN A 109 -6.04 19.91 12.30
C GLN A 109 -7.56 19.69 12.14
N ILE A 110 -8.03 19.73 10.89
CA ILE A 110 -9.40 19.42 10.51
C ILE A 110 -9.42 18.00 9.92
N ASP A 111 -9.45 16.99 10.80
CA ASP A 111 -9.32 15.57 10.42
C ASP A 111 -10.31 15.17 9.31
N SER A 112 -11.58 15.56 9.44
CA SER A 112 -12.62 15.16 8.49
C SER A 112 -12.41 15.73 7.08
N LEU A 113 -11.84 16.94 6.96
CA LEU A 113 -11.51 17.51 5.66
C LEU A 113 -10.27 16.81 5.06
N THR A 114 -9.29 16.50 5.90
CA THR A 114 -8.09 15.74 5.51
C THR A 114 -8.46 14.35 4.99
N ASP A 115 -9.35 13.65 5.70
CA ASP A 115 -9.89 12.35 5.31
C ASP A 115 -10.60 12.41 3.95
N LEU A 116 -11.45 13.42 3.74
CA LEU A 116 -12.15 13.60 2.47
C LEU A 116 -11.23 13.97 1.30
N CYS A 117 -10.19 14.78 1.55
CA CYS A 117 -9.16 15.07 0.55
C CYS A 117 -8.43 13.78 0.13
N CYS A 118 -8.02 12.96 1.11
CA CYS A 118 -7.34 11.69 0.83
C CYS A 118 -8.26 10.71 0.09
N LEU A 119 -9.55 10.64 0.46
CA LEU A 119 -10.53 9.83 -0.27
C LEU A 119 -10.65 10.30 -1.73
N LYS A 120 -10.75 11.61 -1.98
CA LYS A 120 -10.84 12.14 -3.34
C LYS A 120 -9.57 11.83 -4.15
N LEU A 121 -8.38 11.91 -3.54
CA LEU A 121 -7.12 11.50 -4.19
C LEU A 121 -7.12 10.03 -4.57
N ALA A 122 -7.60 9.14 -3.68
CA ALA A 122 -7.74 7.73 -3.97
C ALA A 122 -8.75 7.48 -5.11
N ASP A 123 -9.91 8.14 -5.08
CA ASP A 123 -10.93 8.03 -6.12
C ASP A 123 -10.42 8.51 -7.50
N MET A 124 -9.50 9.48 -7.53
CA MET A 124 -8.88 9.95 -8.77
C MET A 124 -7.89 8.94 -9.39
N THR A 125 -7.48 7.91 -8.67
CA THR A 125 -6.66 6.82 -9.22
C THR A 125 -7.49 5.63 -9.70
N LYS A 126 -8.81 5.70 -9.51
CA LYS A 126 -9.72 4.59 -9.71
C LYS A 126 -9.88 4.28 -11.21
N GLY A 127 -9.46 3.09 -11.62
CA GLY A 127 -9.53 2.65 -13.02
C GLY A 127 -8.53 3.32 -13.97
N GLU A 128 -7.68 4.21 -13.45
CA GLU A 128 -6.63 4.88 -14.21
C GLU A 128 -5.45 3.93 -14.47
N THR A 129 -4.79 4.12 -15.61
CA THR A 129 -3.55 3.43 -15.96
C THR A 129 -2.36 4.03 -15.21
N THR A 130 -1.23 3.32 -15.16
CA THR A 130 -0.01 3.83 -14.52
C THR A 130 0.53 5.08 -15.20
N ASP A 131 0.32 5.24 -16.51
CA ASP A 131 0.76 6.41 -17.27
C ASP A 131 -0.13 7.63 -16.99
N GLU A 132 -1.45 7.42 -16.88
CA GLU A 132 -2.38 8.48 -16.45
C GLU A 132 -2.07 8.93 -15.03
N ILE A 133 -1.78 8.00 -14.11
CA ILE A 133 -1.38 8.32 -12.73
C ILE A 133 -0.04 9.08 -12.71
N ARG A 134 0.94 8.69 -13.54
CA ARG A 134 2.21 9.43 -13.69
C ARG A 134 1.97 10.88 -14.07
N LEU A 135 1.11 11.11 -15.06
CA LEU A 135 0.78 12.44 -15.53
C LEU A 135 0.00 13.22 -14.47
N LEU A 136 -1.00 12.59 -13.87
CA LEU A 136 -1.87 13.17 -12.85
C LEU A 136 -1.04 13.71 -11.70
N PHE A 137 -0.21 12.86 -11.09
CA PHE A 137 0.63 13.22 -9.94
C PHE A 137 1.96 13.88 -10.31
N LYS A 138 2.20 14.14 -11.60
CA LYS A 138 3.43 14.75 -12.14
C LYS A 138 4.70 14.05 -11.60
N LEU A 139 4.71 12.72 -11.68
CA LEU A 139 5.72 11.90 -11.02
C LEU A 139 7.14 12.15 -11.57
N GLU A 140 7.28 12.63 -12.81
CA GLU A 140 8.58 12.97 -13.43
C GLU A 140 9.25 14.21 -12.79
N SER A 141 8.45 15.13 -12.25
CA SER A 141 8.92 16.35 -11.59
C SER A 141 8.88 16.25 -10.05
N LEU A 142 8.70 15.05 -9.49
CA LEU A 142 8.57 14.84 -8.04
C LEU A 142 9.82 15.19 -7.22
N HIS A 143 10.96 15.39 -7.89
CA HIS A 143 12.19 15.88 -7.25
C HIS A 143 12.04 17.29 -6.68
N GLU A 144 10.96 18.01 -7.03
CA GLU A 144 10.55 19.22 -6.34
C GLU A 144 9.97 18.86 -4.96
N HIS A 145 10.73 19.12 -3.88
CA HIS A 145 10.40 18.80 -2.48
C HIS A 145 8.94 19.07 -2.05
N LYS A 146 8.25 20.01 -2.70
CA LYS A 146 6.84 20.36 -2.41
C LYS A 146 5.85 19.25 -2.76
N THR A 147 6.03 18.53 -3.86
CA THR A 147 5.08 17.48 -4.29
C THR A 147 5.27 16.20 -3.48
N ALA A 148 6.52 15.86 -3.14
CA ALA A 148 6.83 14.76 -2.23
C ALA A 148 6.19 14.97 -0.84
N PHE A 149 6.31 16.18 -0.27
CA PHE A 149 5.68 16.52 1.01
C PHE A 149 4.15 16.32 0.99
N ARG A 150 3.49 16.73 -0.10
CA ARG A 150 2.04 16.58 -0.26
C ARG A 150 1.58 15.11 -0.32
N LEU A 151 2.40 14.24 -0.90
CA LEU A 151 2.11 12.80 -0.96
C LEU A 151 2.41 12.07 0.35
N HIS A 152 3.26 12.63 1.21
CA HIS A 152 3.54 12.07 2.52
C HIS A 152 2.28 11.98 3.38
N ASP A 153 1.49 13.05 3.47
CA ASP A 153 0.26 13.03 4.29
C ASP A 153 -0.80 12.08 3.73
N PHE A 154 -0.89 12.00 2.40
CA PHE A 154 -1.76 11.02 1.73
C PHE A 154 -1.33 9.58 2.01
N LEU A 155 -0.03 9.27 1.91
CA LEU A 155 0.49 7.93 2.23
C LEU A 155 0.34 7.61 3.71
N ARG A 156 0.55 8.57 4.61
CA ARG A 156 0.32 8.40 6.06
C ARG A 156 -1.15 8.04 6.33
N TRP A 157 -2.09 8.72 5.67
CA TRP A 157 -3.52 8.42 5.78
C TRP A 157 -3.89 7.03 5.24
N LEU A 158 -3.24 6.60 4.15
CA LEU A 158 -3.48 5.29 3.55
C LEU A 158 -2.96 4.12 4.41
N GLU A 159 -1.96 4.34 5.25
CA GLU A 159 -1.29 3.28 6.03
C GLU A 159 -0.83 2.11 5.13
N PRO A 160 0.23 2.29 4.30
CA PRO A 160 0.54 1.39 3.19
C PRO A 160 0.78 -0.06 3.61
N SER A 161 1.33 -0.27 4.80
CA SER A 161 1.55 -1.60 5.39
C SER A 161 0.26 -2.40 5.59
N GLU A 162 -0.87 -1.71 5.76
CA GLU A 162 -2.19 -2.31 5.96
C GLU A 162 -3.04 -2.26 4.68
N ALA A 163 -3.01 -1.12 3.97
CA ALA A 163 -3.88 -0.91 2.81
C ALA A 163 -3.49 -1.70 1.56
N LEU A 164 -2.19 -1.92 1.29
CA LEU A 164 -1.73 -2.52 0.03
C LEU A 164 -2.41 -3.86 -0.27
N SER A 165 -2.51 -4.75 0.72
CA SER A 165 -3.13 -6.06 0.57
C SER A 165 -4.63 -5.96 0.24
N SER A 166 -5.32 -4.94 0.74
CA SER A 166 -6.73 -4.69 0.40
C SER A 166 -6.87 -4.09 -1.00
N LEU A 167 -5.97 -3.17 -1.37
CA LEU A 167 -5.99 -2.49 -2.67
C LEU A 167 -5.71 -3.45 -3.82
N LEU A 168 -4.74 -4.34 -3.66
CA LEU A 168 -4.36 -5.33 -4.68
C LEU A 168 -5.49 -6.32 -5.01
N LYS A 169 -6.42 -6.53 -4.08
CA LYS A 169 -7.62 -7.37 -4.28
C LYS A 169 -8.72 -6.67 -5.10
N GLN A 170 -8.63 -5.36 -5.27
CA GLN A 170 -9.63 -4.54 -5.96
C GLN A 170 -9.07 -4.03 -7.29
N GLU A 171 -9.64 -4.46 -8.42
CA GLU A 171 -9.15 -4.12 -9.75
C GLU A 171 -9.10 -2.60 -9.99
N ASP A 172 -10.12 -1.90 -9.50
CA ASP A 172 -10.25 -0.46 -9.61
C ASP A 172 -9.11 0.32 -8.92
N PHE A 173 -8.43 -0.27 -7.93
CA PHE A 173 -7.40 0.39 -7.14
C PHE A 173 -5.98 -0.14 -7.38
N LEU A 174 -5.77 -0.90 -8.46
CA LEU A 174 -4.44 -1.36 -8.84
C LEU A 174 -3.50 -0.20 -9.17
N GLY A 175 -4.04 0.88 -9.75
CA GLY A 175 -3.29 2.11 -9.98
C GLY A 175 -2.79 2.75 -8.68
N LEU A 176 -3.63 2.78 -7.64
CA LEU A 176 -3.23 3.28 -6.32
C LEU A 176 -2.17 2.39 -5.67
N ALA A 177 -2.35 1.06 -5.72
CA ALA A 177 -1.36 0.12 -5.21
C ALA A 177 -0.01 0.30 -5.93
N TRP A 178 -0.03 0.47 -7.25
CA TRP A 178 1.16 0.78 -8.03
C TRP A 178 1.81 2.11 -7.62
N LEU A 179 1.02 3.19 -7.44
CA LEU A 179 1.52 4.49 -7.00
C LEU A 179 2.24 4.40 -5.66
N ILE A 180 1.63 3.71 -4.68
CA ILE A 180 2.23 3.48 -3.36
C ILE A 180 3.58 2.76 -3.52
N LEU A 181 3.61 1.63 -4.24
CA LEU A 181 4.83 0.86 -4.45
C LEU A 181 5.92 1.67 -5.15
N TYR A 182 5.55 2.43 -6.19
CA TYR A 182 6.46 3.31 -6.92
C TYR A 182 7.08 4.37 -6.02
N LEU A 183 6.28 5.10 -5.24
CA LEU A 183 6.77 6.16 -4.34
C LEU A 183 7.73 5.61 -3.29
N LEU A 184 7.42 4.43 -2.75
CA LEU A 184 8.24 3.75 -1.75
C LEU A 184 9.53 3.19 -2.35
N LYS A 185 9.47 2.62 -3.55
CA LYS A 185 10.65 2.12 -4.26
C LYS A 185 11.58 3.27 -4.61
N GLU A 186 11.10 4.38 -5.14
CA GLU A 186 11.97 5.49 -5.52
C GLU A 186 12.45 6.33 -4.31
N ASN A 187 12.09 5.94 -3.07
CA ASN A 187 12.36 6.69 -1.83
C ASN A 187 11.88 8.16 -1.90
N LEU A 188 10.79 8.42 -2.64
CA LEU A 188 10.24 9.76 -2.78
C LEU A 188 9.45 10.19 -1.54
N VAL A 189 9.00 9.21 -0.75
CA VAL A 189 8.31 9.41 0.51
C VAL A 189 8.75 8.33 1.51
N GLU A 190 8.98 8.72 2.75
CA GLU A 190 9.20 7.79 3.86
C GLU A 190 7.88 7.48 4.56
N VAL A 191 7.65 6.21 4.89
CA VAL A 191 6.46 5.78 5.65
C VAL A 191 6.87 4.95 6.84
N THR A 192 6.16 5.12 7.95
CA THR A 192 6.30 4.29 9.15
C THR A 192 4.93 3.76 9.58
N PRO A 193 4.77 2.44 9.79
CA PRO A 193 5.78 1.39 9.64
C PRO A 193 6.14 1.08 8.18
N LEU A 194 7.33 0.50 7.96
CA LEU A 194 7.78 0.07 6.62
C LEU A 194 6.93 -1.09 6.10
N VAL A 195 6.68 -1.10 4.80
CA VAL A 195 6.03 -2.23 4.12
C VAL A 195 7.02 -3.40 4.04
N ARG A 196 6.77 -4.44 4.86
CA ARG A 196 7.61 -5.66 4.91
C ARG A 196 6.98 -6.87 4.25
N SER A 197 5.66 -6.89 4.13
CA SER A 197 4.89 -8.01 3.58
C SER A 197 3.88 -7.50 2.59
N ILE A 198 3.79 -8.17 1.43
CA ILE A 198 2.74 -7.91 0.44
C ILE A 198 2.07 -9.22 0.09
N ASP A 199 0.74 -9.22 0.18
CA ASP A 199 -0.09 -10.37 -0.11
C ASP A 199 -0.78 -10.23 -1.47
N PHE A 200 -0.41 -11.10 -2.39
CA PHE A 200 -1.01 -11.20 -3.71
C PHE A 200 -1.97 -12.39 -3.90
N SER A 201 -2.24 -13.18 -2.86
CA SER A 201 -2.97 -14.46 -2.93
C SER A 201 -4.36 -14.37 -3.58
N ASP A 202 -5.11 -13.31 -3.26
CA ASP A 202 -6.49 -13.11 -3.73
C ASP A 202 -6.59 -12.14 -4.91
N CYS A 203 -5.48 -11.82 -5.58
CA CYS A 203 -5.46 -10.79 -6.61
C CYS A 203 -5.84 -11.35 -7.99
N LYS A 204 -6.67 -10.58 -8.73
CA LYS A 204 -7.05 -10.88 -10.13
C LYS A 204 -6.19 -10.06 -11.09
N LEU A 205 -4.90 -10.37 -11.12
CA LEU A 205 -3.94 -9.66 -11.97
C LEU A 205 -3.70 -10.42 -13.27
N SER A 206 -3.56 -9.69 -14.38
CA SER A 206 -2.92 -10.27 -15.56
C SER A 206 -1.42 -10.46 -15.28
N PRO A 207 -0.73 -11.39 -15.98
CA PRO A 207 0.71 -11.57 -15.83
C PRO A 207 1.53 -10.28 -15.99
N GLN A 208 1.12 -9.39 -16.90
CA GLN A 208 1.81 -8.11 -17.13
C GLN A 208 1.61 -7.12 -15.97
N LYS A 209 0.37 -6.97 -15.47
CA LYS A 209 0.08 -6.11 -14.30
C LYS A 209 0.84 -6.61 -13.07
N PHE A 210 0.92 -7.93 -12.91
CA PHE A 210 1.70 -8.54 -11.84
C PHE A 210 3.20 -8.23 -11.95
N LEU A 211 3.80 -8.43 -13.12
CA LEU A 211 5.22 -8.10 -13.34
C LEU A 211 5.50 -6.61 -13.09
N LEU A 212 4.59 -5.72 -13.49
CA LEU A 212 4.70 -4.29 -13.24
C LEU A 212 4.78 -3.98 -11.75
N LEU A 213 3.93 -4.62 -10.93
CA LEU A 213 3.92 -4.46 -9.47
C LEU A 213 5.16 -5.07 -8.82
N LEU A 214 5.60 -6.26 -9.26
CA LEU A 214 6.83 -6.88 -8.78
C LEU A 214 8.07 -6.01 -9.09
N GLY A 215 8.09 -5.39 -10.26
CA GLY A 215 9.14 -4.45 -10.65
C GLY A 215 9.17 -3.17 -9.81
N CYS A 216 8.13 -2.91 -9.02
CA CYS A 216 7.98 -1.72 -8.17
C CYS A 216 8.15 -2.03 -6.66
N LEU A 217 8.60 -3.22 -6.28
CA LEU A 217 8.73 -3.58 -4.87
C LEU A 217 9.80 -2.74 -4.14
N PRO A 218 9.49 -2.13 -2.98
CA PRO A 218 10.46 -1.44 -2.14
C PRO A 218 11.49 -2.41 -1.53
N LYS A 219 12.70 -1.91 -1.24
CA LYS A 219 13.78 -2.67 -0.55
C LYS A 219 13.36 -3.27 0.78
N SER A 220 12.41 -2.63 1.47
CA SER A 220 11.93 -3.06 2.79
C SER A 220 11.09 -4.34 2.75
N VAL A 221 10.65 -4.77 1.57
CA VAL A 221 9.82 -5.97 1.42
C VAL A 221 10.67 -7.22 1.64
N GLU A 222 10.25 -8.03 2.60
CA GLU A 222 10.89 -9.29 3.00
C GLU A 222 9.98 -10.49 2.74
N GLU A 223 8.67 -10.29 2.67
CA GLU A 223 7.66 -11.35 2.52
C GLU A 223 6.75 -11.10 1.33
N LEU A 224 6.57 -12.12 0.49
CA LEU A 224 5.58 -12.13 -0.57
C LEU A 224 4.71 -13.39 -0.49
N LYS A 225 3.41 -13.20 -0.66
CA LYS A 225 2.42 -14.28 -0.76
C LYS A 225 1.81 -14.27 -2.13
N PHE A 226 1.66 -15.43 -2.74
CA PHE A 226 1.15 -15.57 -4.10
C PHE A 226 -0.11 -16.42 -4.11
N GLY A 227 -0.89 -16.25 -5.17
CA GLY A 227 -2.14 -16.98 -5.38
C GLY A 227 -2.10 -17.81 -6.66
N ARG A 228 -3.01 -18.77 -6.76
CA ARG A 228 -3.12 -19.66 -7.93
C ARG A 228 -3.19 -18.91 -9.27
N SER A 229 -3.86 -17.76 -9.31
CA SER A 229 -4.05 -16.95 -10.53
C SER A 229 -2.72 -16.50 -11.13
N MET A 230 -1.66 -16.45 -10.34
CA MET A 230 -0.33 -16.01 -10.75
C MET A 230 0.47 -17.11 -11.46
N PHE A 231 0.01 -18.35 -11.35
CA PHE A 231 0.63 -19.51 -11.97
C PHE A 231 -0.11 -19.99 -13.22
N ASP A 232 -1.10 -19.22 -13.68
CA ASP A 232 -1.80 -19.42 -14.94
C ASP A 232 -1.05 -18.72 -16.10
N GLY A 233 -1.09 -19.32 -17.29
CA GLY A 233 -0.45 -18.76 -18.49
C GLY A 233 1.05 -18.50 -18.31
N GLU A 234 1.49 -17.28 -18.65
CA GLU A 234 2.91 -16.87 -18.56
C GLU A 234 3.32 -16.39 -17.16
N GLY A 235 2.41 -16.33 -16.19
CA GLY A 235 2.67 -15.76 -14.87
C GLY A 235 3.81 -16.45 -14.11
N CYS A 236 3.88 -17.78 -14.18
CA CYS A 236 4.96 -18.57 -13.58
C CYS A 236 6.34 -18.17 -14.16
N THR A 237 6.43 -18.06 -15.49
CA THR A 237 7.67 -17.67 -16.19
C THR A 237 8.14 -16.28 -15.78
N LEU A 238 7.21 -15.31 -15.71
CA LEU A 238 7.52 -13.93 -15.31
C LEU A 238 7.98 -13.85 -13.85
N LEU A 239 7.31 -14.57 -12.94
CA LEU A 239 7.74 -14.69 -11.55
C LEU A 239 9.15 -15.29 -11.44
N CYS A 240 9.42 -16.37 -12.16
CA CYS A 240 10.73 -17.00 -12.18
C CYS A 240 11.82 -16.03 -12.67
N GLY A 241 11.53 -15.27 -13.73
CA GLY A 241 12.44 -14.23 -14.24
C GLY A 241 12.74 -13.16 -13.20
N PHE A 242 11.70 -12.70 -12.49
CA PHE A 242 11.85 -11.75 -11.39
C PHE A 242 12.73 -12.32 -10.26
N LEU A 243 12.43 -13.52 -9.74
CA LEU A 243 13.19 -14.12 -8.63
C LEU A 243 14.65 -14.40 -8.98
N LYS A 244 14.94 -14.80 -10.23
CA LYS A 244 16.32 -14.95 -10.73
C LYS A 244 17.06 -13.61 -10.75
N ALA A 245 16.42 -12.55 -11.23
CA ALA A 245 17.00 -11.21 -11.23
C ALA A 245 17.35 -10.71 -9.82
N LEU A 246 16.60 -11.11 -8.79
CA LEU A 246 16.97 -10.83 -7.38
C LEU A 246 18.26 -11.54 -6.97
N SER A 247 18.49 -12.75 -7.45
CA SER A 247 19.67 -13.56 -7.11
C SER A 247 20.93 -13.09 -7.84
N ASP A 248 20.77 -12.61 -9.08
CA ASP A 248 21.89 -12.17 -9.94
C ASP A 248 22.36 -10.74 -9.61
N SER A 249 21.50 -9.93 -8.99
CA SER A 249 21.77 -8.51 -8.66
C SER A 249 22.65 -8.30 -7.41
N GLY A 250 23.43 -9.30 -7.01
CA GLY A 250 24.36 -9.28 -5.86
C GLY A 250 25.55 -8.30 -5.97
N GLY A 251 25.44 -7.24 -6.77
CA GLY A 251 26.38 -6.13 -6.86
C GLY A 251 25.78 -4.85 -6.28
N GLU A 252 26.57 -4.13 -5.49
CA GLU A 252 26.25 -2.82 -4.91
C GLU A 252 25.57 -1.89 -5.92
N GLY A 253 24.31 -1.52 -5.65
CA GLY A 253 23.61 -0.46 -6.39
C GLY A 253 22.21 -0.80 -6.91
N ALA A 254 21.80 -2.06 -6.97
CA ALA A 254 20.45 -2.41 -7.46
C ALA A 254 19.37 -2.17 -6.38
N HIS A 255 18.25 -1.52 -6.76
CA HIS A 255 17.13 -1.22 -5.87
C HIS A 255 16.19 -2.43 -5.74
N VAL A 256 16.66 -3.46 -5.04
CA VAL A 256 16.07 -4.81 -5.06
C VAL A 256 15.67 -5.27 -3.65
N PRO A 257 14.47 -5.85 -3.45
CA PRO A 257 14.02 -6.35 -2.15
C PRO A 257 14.85 -7.53 -1.65
N SER A 258 15.07 -7.60 -0.33
CA SER A 258 15.73 -8.72 0.34
C SER A 258 14.70 -9.73 0.83
N LEU A 259 14.16 -10.53 -0.09
CA LEU A 259 13.10 -11.50 0.21
C LEU A 259 13.61 -12.63 1.12
N ARG A 260 12.99 -12.77 2.29
CA ARG A 260 13.25 -13.80 3.31
C ARG A 260 12.12 -14.83 3.40
N ARG A 261 10.89 -14.47 3.02
CA ARG A 261 9.71 -15.33 3.17
C ARG A 261 8.91 -15.37 1.87
N LEU A 262 8.67 -16.57 1.35
CA LEU A 262 7.88 -16.77 0.14
C LEU A 262 6.78 -17.78 0.39
N TRP A 263 5.54 -17.37 0.12
CA TRP A 263 4.37 -18.21 0.34
C TRP A 263 3.71 -18.52 -1.00
N PHE A 264 3.73 -19.81 -1.33
CA PHE A 264 3.08 -20.39 -2.50
C PHE A 264 2.01 -21.40 -2.06
N ASP A 265 1.44 -21.23 -0.88
CA ASP A 265 0.40 -22.13 -0.39
C ASP A 265 -0.84 -22.08 -1.30
N GLY A 266 -1.43 -23.24 -1.58
CA GLY A 266 -2.62 -23.36 -2.42
C GLY A 266 -2.47 -22.85 -3.86
N CYS A 267 -1.23 -22.70 -4.37
CA CYS A 267 -0.97 -22.12 -5.69
C CYS A 267 -1.21 -23.10 -6.86
N ASN A 268 -1.62 -24.34 -6.59
CA ASN A 268 -1.85 -25.38 -7.59
C ASN A 268 -0.62 -25.62 -8.48
N LEU A 269 0.54 -25.74 -7.82
CA LEU A 269 1.80 -26.11 -8.46
C LEU A 269 1.77 -27.59 -8.84
N ASP A 270 2.07 -27.87 -10.11
CA ASP A 270 2.33 -29.20 -10.65
C ASP A 270 3.84 -29.39 -10.88
N ASP A 271 4.25 -30.56 -11.38
CA ASP A 271 5.66 -30.86 -11.68
C ASP A 271 6.30 -29.86 -12.65
N GLU A 272 5.56 -29.36 -13.64
CA GLU A 272 6.11 -28.45 -14.65
C GLU A 272 6.33 -27.05 -14.06
N LYS A 273 5.37 -26.53 -13.30
CA LYS A 273 5.50 -25.27 -12.57
C LYS A 273 6.58 -25.35 -11.50
N ALA A 274 6.64 -26.46 -10.75
CA ALA A 274 7.64 -26.71 -9.72
C ALA A 274 9.07 -26.69 -10.29
N LYS A 275 9.31 -27.40 -11.41
CA LYS A 275 10.62 -27.41 -12.09
C LYS A 275 11.04 -26.04 -12.59
N GLN A 276 10.10 -25.16 -12.93
CA GLN A 276 10.41 -23.78 -13.33
C GLN A 276 10.68 -22.88 -12.12
N LEU A 277 9.83 -22.98 -11.10
CA LEU A 277 9.83 -22.11 -9.92
C LEU A 277 11.02 -22.39 -9.00
N PHE A 278 11.20 -23.64 -8.57
CA PHE A 278 12.14 -23.97 -7.51
C PHE A 278 13.59 -23.59 -7.81
N PRO A 279 14.14 -23.78 -9.02
CA PRO A 279 15.49 -23.31 -9.34
C PRO A 279 15.67 -21.80 -9.19
N SER A 280 14.58 -21.02 -9.23
CA SER A 280 14.57 -19.56 -9.17
C SER A 280 14.50 -18.99 -7.75
N LEU A 281 14.25 -19.80 -6.73
CA LEU A 281 14.09 -19.32 -5.34
C LEU A 281 15.35 -18.58 -4.85
N PRO A 282 15.25 -17.42 -4.19
CA PRO A 282 16.43 -16.69 -3.71
C PRO A 282 17.22 -17.46 -2.63
N LYS A 283 18.55 -17.29 -2.61
CA LYS A 283 19.43 -17.97 -1.63
C LYS A 283 19.27 -17.47 -0.17
N GLU A 284 18.80 -16.24 -0.01
CA GLU A 284 18.60 -15.58 1.31
C GLU A 284 17.28 -15.98 1.98
N LEU A 285 16.55 -16.93 1.39
CA LEU A 285 15.23 -17.35 1.87
C LEU A 285 15.34 -18.06 3.23
N GLU A 286 14.56 -17.60 4.19
CA GLU A 286 14.48 -18.15 5.56
C GLU A 286 13.23 -19.00 5.78
N GLU A 287 12.12 -18.67 5.10
CA GLU A 287 10.87 -19.43 5.19
C GLU A 287 10.25 -19.64 3.80
N LEU A 288 9.90 -20.89 3.52
CA LEU A 288 9.19 -21.29 2.32
C LEU A 288 7.91 -22.02 2.69
N ASN A 289 6.78 -21.49 2.23
CA ASN A 289 5.48 -22.13 2.39
C ASN A 289 4.99 -22.71 1.06
N LEU A 290 4.82 -24.04 1.01
CA LEU A 290 4.29 -24.78 -0.15
C LEU A 290 3.00 -25.53 0.20
N GLU A 291 2.40 -25.26 1.36
CA GLU A 291 1.22 -25.96 1.87
C GLU A 291 0.11 -26.09 0.81
N GLY A 292 -0.50 -27.28 0.73
CA GLY A 292 -1.66 -27.51 -0.14
C GLY A 292 -1.36 -27.66 -1.63
N ASN A 293 -0.09 -27.68 -2.06
CA ASN A 293 0.27 -28.02 -3.45
C ASN A 293 0.30 -29.55 -3.66
N ARG A 294 -0.88 -30.13 -3.87
CA ARG A 294 -1.09 -31.59 -3.96
C ARG A 294 -0.67 -32.24 -5.28
N GLU A 295 -0.48 -31.43 -6.31
CA GLU A 295 -0.20 -31.88 -7.68
C GLU A 295 1.31 -31.96 -7.99
N ILE A 296 2.17 -31.63 -7.02
CA ILE A 296 3.61 -31.80 -7.15
C ILE A 296 3.92 -33.29 -6.97
N GLY A 297 4.45 -33.91 -8.02
CA GLY A 297 4.94 -35.28 -8.03
C GLY A 297 6.45 -35.37 -7.80
N SER A 298 6.99 -36.58 -7.96
CA SER A 298 8.40 -36.87 -7.71
C SER A 298 9.36 -35.96 -8.50
N ALA A 299 9.02 -35.56 -9.74
CA ALA A 299 9.91 -34.72 -10.53
C ALA A 299 9.97 -33.27 -10.01
N GLY A 300 8.84 -32.71 -9.56
CA GLY A 300 8.79 -31.40 -8.92
C GLY A 300 9.51 -31.38 -7.57
N TRP A 301 9.30 -32.41 -6.73
CA TRP A 301 10.02 -32.53 -5.46
C TRP A 301 11.52 -32.77 -5.64
N GLY A 302 11.92 -33.52 -6.67
CA GLY A 302 13.33 -33.64 -7.05
C GLY A 302 13.97 -32.30 -7.41
N SER A 303 13.22 -31.43 -8.09
CA SER A 303 13.65 -30.05 -8.37
C SER A 303 13.79 -29.21 -7.09
N LEU A 304 12.85 -29.32 -6.15
CA LEU A 304 12.95 -28.66 -4.85
C LEU A 304 14.18 -29.15 -4.08
N GLY A 305 14.37 -30.47 -4.00
CA GLY A 305 15.53 -31.08 -3.35
C GLY A 305 16.85 -30.58 -3.93
N ALA A 306 16.96 -30.47 -5.25
CA ALA A 306 18.14 -29.88 -5.88
C ALA A 306 18.38 -28.43 -5.45
N ARG A 307 17.32 -27.60 -5.34
CA ARG A 307 17.43 -26.21 -4.89
C ARG A 307 17.78 -26.10 -3.40
N LEU A 308 17.17 -26.91 -2.53
CA LEU A 308 17.35 -26.85 -1.07
C LEU A 308 18.81 -26.96 -0.63
N LYS A 309 19.63 -27.71 -1.38
CA LYS A 309 21.09 -27.81 -1.14
C LYS A 309 21.82 -26.46 -1.17
N GLY A 310 21.28 -25.47 -1.88
CA GLY A 310 21.83 -24.11 -1.95
C GLY A 310 21.07 -23.08 -1.11
N LEU A 311 20.07 -23.49 -0.33
CA LEU A 311 19.29 -22.63 0.57
C LEU A 311 19.75 -22.82 2.02
N GLU A 312 21.02 -22.55 2.29
CA GLU A 312 21.64 -22.78 3.62
C GLU A 312 20.99 -21.95 4.74
N GLY A 313 20.41 -20.79 4.40
CA GLY A 313 19.70 -19.91 5.33
C GLY A 313 18.26 -20.31 5.64
N LEU A 314 17.71 -21.35 4.98
CA LEU A 314 16.32 -21.74 5.16
C LEU A 314 16.11 -22.40 6.53
N LYS A 315 15.26 -21.77 7.34
CA LYS A 315 14.91 -22.20 8.70
C LYS A 315 13.57 -22.90 8.76
N LYS A 316 12.63 -22.52 7.90
CA LYS A 316 11.25 -23.03 7.96
C LYS A 316 10.78 -23.51 6.60
N LEU A 317 10.30 -24.75 6.57
CA LEU A 317 9.72 -25.36 5.37
C LEU A 317 8.36 -25.97 5.71
N LYS A 318 7.31 -25.44 5.07
CA LYS A 318 5.92 -25.86 5.27
C LYS A 318 5.44 -26.65 4.06
N LEU A 319 5.17 -27.95 4.27
CA LEU A 319 4.75 -28.93 3.26
C LEU A 319 3.44 -29.63 3.65
N GLN A 320 2.63 -29.01 4.51
CA GLN A 320 1.34 -29.57 4.92
C GLN A 320 0.46 -29.82 3.70
N SER A 321 -0.31 -30.90 3.71
CA SER A 321 -1.28 -31.20 2.63
C SER A 321 -0.67 -31.23 1.21
N CYS A 322 0.62 -31.60 1.08
CA CYS A 322 1.35 -31.70 -0.20
C CYS A 322 1.38 -33.11 -0.82
N ASN A 323 0.68 -34.10 -0.26
CA ASN A 323 0.67 -35.50 -0.72
C ASN A 323 2.06 -36.14 -0.85
N LEU A 324 2.99 -35.83 0.05
CA LEU A 324 4.31 -36.46 0.08
C LEU A 324 4.19 -37.96 0.37
N ASP A 325 4.54 -38.80 -0.60
CA ASP A 325 4.66 -40.25 -0.44
C ASP A 325 6.06 -40.67 0.02
N ASP A 326 6.24 -41.94 0.38
CA ASP A 326 7.50 -42.48 0.91
C ASP A 326 8.67 -42.32 -0.07
N GLU A 327 8.41 -42.45 -1.37
CA GLU A 327 9.45 -42.32 -2.40
C GLU A 327 9.89 -40.88 -2.57
N THR A 328 8.94 -39.95 -2.54
CA THR A 328 9.20 -38.51 -2.56
C THR A 328 9.96 -38.07 -1.31
N ALA A 329 9.57 -38.56 -0.13
CA ALA A 329 10.27 -38.25 1.13
C ALA A 329 11.73 -38.70 1.09
N LYS A 330 12.01 -39.90 0.56
CA LYS A 330 13.38 -40.41 0.38
C LYS A 330 14.22 -39.55 -0.57
N GLN A 331 13.60 -38.89 -1.55
CA GLN A 331 14.30 -37.98 -2.46
C GLN A 331 14.54 -36.60 -1.86
N LEU A 332 13.54 -36.05 -1.17
CA LEU A 332 13.55 -34.67 -0.67
C LEU A 332 14.37 -34.53 0.62
N PHE A 333 14.16 -35.42 1.60
CA PHE A 333 14.69 -35.27 2.95
C PHE A 333 16.23 -35.27 3.04
N PRO A 334 16.98 -36.05 2.23
CA PRO A 334 18.44 -35.96 2.20
C PRO A 334 18.98 -34.61 1.71
N SER A 335 18.13 -33.78 1.10
CA SER A 335 18.50 -32.47 0.58
C SER A 335 18.09 -31.31 1.50
N LEU A 336 17.49 -31.60 2.66
CA LEU A 336 17.11 -30.56 3.62
C LEU A 336 18.35 -29.83 4.16
N PRO A 337 18.31 -28.50 4.28
CA PRO A 337 19.45 -27.73 4.77
C PRO A 337 19.69 -28.01 6.26
N GLY A 338 20.96 -28.05 6.67
CA GLY A 338 21.33 -28.35 8.06
C GLY A 338 20.88 -27.31 9.09
N GLY A 339 20.54 -26.08 8.64
CA GLY A 339 20.02 -25.00 9.47
C GLY A 339 18.48 -24.99 9.63
N LEU A 340 17.79 -26.02 9.14
CA LEU A 340 16.32 -26.09 9.21
C LEU A 340 15.86 -26.27 10.66
N GLU A 341 15.06 -25.32 11.15
CA GLU A 341 14.51 -25.27 12.51
C GLU A 341 13.09 -25.87 12.57
N GLU A 342 12.28 -25.69 11.52
CA GLU A 342 10.88 -26.11 11.44
C GLU A 342 10.58 -26.79 10.10
N LEU A 343 10.17 -28.07 10.15
CA LEU A 343 9.65 -28.80 9.00
C LEU A 343 8.20 -29.22 9.31
N ASN A 344 7.23 -28.60 8.65
CA ASN A 344 5.83 -28.92 8.87
C ASN A 344 5.31 -29.87 7.78
N LEU A 345 5.00 -31.11 8.20
CA LEU A 345 4.47 -32.17 7.34
C LEU A 345 3.02 -32.52 7.68
N SER A 346 2.35 -31.77 8.57
CA SER A 346 1.08 -32.22 9.14
C SER A 346 0.03 -32.46 8.05
N PHE A 347 -0.58 -33.64 8.07
CA PHE A 347 -1.77 -33.95 7.30
C PHE A 347 -2.97 -33.46 8.11
N MET A 348 -3.79 -32.54 7.57
CA MET A 348 -5.11 -32.34 8.14
C MET A 348 -5.93 -33.61 7.90
N PHE A 349 -5.95 -34.53 8.87
CA PHE A 349 -7.07 -35.43 9.05
C PHE A 349 -8.25 -34.58 9.53
N SER A 350 -8.93 -33.90 8.62
CA SER A 350 -10.32 -33.51 8.86
C SER A 350 -11.18 -34.73 8.55
N ASP A 351 -11.18 -35.71 9.46
CA ASP A 351 -12.26 -36.67 9.54
C ASP A 351 -12.75 -36.75 11.00
N PRO A 352 -13.77 -35.96 11.37
CA PRO A 352 -14.48 -36.13 12.65
C PRO A 352 -15.39 -37.37 12.64
N GLY A 353 -15.30 -38.23 11.62
CA GLY A 353 -16.31 -39.22 11.24
C GLY A 353 -15.93 -40.69 11.40
N CYS A 354 -15.08 -41.06 12.36
CA CYS A 354 -15.03 -42.45 12.83
C CYS A 354 -15.21 -42.46 14.35
N ALA A 355 -16.48 -42.61 14.75
CA ALA A 355 -16.91 -42.96 16.10
C ALA A 355 -16.63 -44.45 16.40
#